data_AF-A0A0T7GBG8-F1
#
_entry.id   AF-A0A0T7GBG8-F1
#
_cell.length_a   1.000
_cell.length_b   1.000
_cell.length_c   1.000
_cell.angle_alpha   90.00
_cell.angle_beta   90.00
_cell.angle_gamma   90.00
#
_symmetry.space_group_name_H-M   'P 1'
#
loop_
_entity.id
_entity.type
_entity.pdbx_description
1 polymer ?
#
loop_
_entity_poly.entity_id
_entity_poly.type
_entity_poly.pdbx_seq_one_letter_code
_entity_poly.pdbx_strand_id
1 'polypeptide(L)'
;MAAFNYNAGAGLYPCKNWKRTSRLGYKRFDTVAEALRFAIEVMPASLLRGSILEVEEARFDSTQIQRLYDAGDYPLQRRDQ
;
A
#
# COMPACT_ATOMS: atom_id res chain seq x y z
N MET A 1 -15.95 13.81 -6.51
CA MET A 1 -14.82 12.88 -6.51
C MET A 1 -13.60 13.63 -6.01
N ALA A 2 -13.16 13.38 -4.78
CA ALA A 2 -11.86 13.88 -4.35
C ALA A 2 -10.82 13.08 -5.13
N ALA A 3 -10.09 13.73 -6.04
CA ALA A 3 -8.95 13.14 -6.71
C ALA A 3 -7.93 12.79 -5.62
N PHE A 4 -7.88 11.53 -5.22
CA PHE A 4 -6.86 11.08 -4.31
C PHE A 4 -5.54 11.17 -5.05
N ASN A 5 -4.55 11.88 -4.49
CA ASN A 5 -3.33 12.13 -5.22
C ASN A 5 -2.44 10.88 -5.15
N TYR A 6 -2.67 9.93 -6.04
CA TYR A 6 -1.92 8.66 -6.07
C TYR A 6 -0.43 8.85 -6.37
N ASN A 7 -0.06 10.02 -6.89
CA ASN A 7 1.33 10.41 -7.13
C ASN A 7 2.04 10.89 -5.85
N ALA A 8 1.33 11.00 -4.73
CA ALA A 8 1.93 11.48 -3.50
C ALA A 8 2.75 10.43 -2.75
N GLY A 9 3.69 10.90 -1.93
CA GLY A 9 4.55 10.03 -1.13
C GLY A 9 3.78 9.17 -0.13
N ALA A 10 4.16 7.89 -0.06
CA ALA A 10 3.49 6.91 0.80
C ALA A 10 4.48 6.03 1.58
N GLY A 11 4.21 5.83 2.87
CA GLY A 11 4.95 4.97 3.76
C GLY A 11 4.15 3.72 4.12
N LEU A 12 4.67 2.54 3.77
CA LEU A 12 4.08 1.27 4.17
C LEU A 12 4.71 0.75 5.46
N TYR A 13 3.87 0.50 6.46
CA TYR A 13 4.24 -0.08 7.74
C TYR A 13 3.71 -1.52 7.84
N PRO A 14 4.59 -2.54 7.64
CA PRO A 14 4.23 -3.93 7.87
C PRO A 14 3.90 -4.20 9.33
N CYS A 15 2.96 -5.12 9.58
CA CYS A 15 2.65 -5.55 10.95
C CYS A 15 3.79 -6.32 11.63
N LYS A 16 3.80 -6.27 12.97
CA LYS A 16 4.90 -6.68 13.87
C LYS A 16 5.18 -8.18 13.93
N ASN A 17 4.36 -9.04 13.32
CA ASN A 17 4.52 -10.51 13.35
C ASN A 17 5.58 -11.05 12.36
N TRP A 18 6.41 -10.16 11.81
CA TRP A 18 7.61 -10.42 11.02
C TRP A 18 8.73 -11.18 11.79
N LYS A 19 8.45 -11.91 12.87
CA LYS A 19 9.50 -12.49 13.75
C LYS A 19 10.38 -13.56 13.11
N ARG A 20 10.15 -13.98 11.85
CA ARG A 20 10.94 -15.06 11.21
C ARG A 20 11.74 -14.70 9.96
N THR A 21 11.62 -13.48 9.40
CA THR A 21 12.28 -13.16 8.13
C THR A 21 12.84 -11.75 8.07
N SER A 22 13.55 -11.31 9.10
CA SER A 22 14.52 -10.19 9.09
C SER A 22 14.63 -9.42 7.76
N ARG A 23 14.23 -8.13 7.75
CA ARG A 23 14.55 -7.05 6.77
C ARG A 23 13.48 -6.45 5.83
N LEU A 24 12.17 -6.68 5.95
CA LEU A 24 11.26 -5.60 5.48
C LEU A 24 11.07 -4.61 6.63
N GLY A 25 12.07 -3.73 6.74
CA GLY A 25 11.86 -2.45 7.39
C GLY A 25 10.80 -1.66 6.63
N TYR A 26 10.24 -0.68 7.33
CA TYR A 26 9.45 0.40 6.76
C TYR A 26 9.90 0.78 5.33
N LYS A 27 8.96 0.78 4.39
CA LYS A 27 9.25 1.08 2.99
C LYS A 27 8.47 2.33 2.58
N ARG A 28 9.20 3.40 2.32
CA ARG A 28 8.68 4.59 1.66
C ARG A 28 8.69 4.36 0.17
N PHE A 29 7.63 4.83 -0.47
CA PHE A 29 7.47 4.91 -1.91
C PHE A 29 7.28 6.38 -2.27
N ASP A 30 7.74 6.73 -3.47
CA ASP A 30 7.54 8.06 -4.04
C ASP A 30 6.05 8.29 -4.34
N THR A 31 5.32 7.21 -4.69
CA THR A 31 3.90 7.27 -4.99
C THR A 31 3.07 6.29 -4.17
N VAL A 32 1.86 6.71 -3.78
CA VAL A 32 0.81 5.85 -3.21
C VAL A 32 0.56 4.68 -4.13
N ALA A 33 0.54 4.95 -5.44
CA ALA A 33 0.24 3.94 -6.42
C ALA A 33 1.21 2.75 -6.27
N GLU A 34 2.51 3.03 -6.23
CA GLU A 34 3.52 2.00 -5.99
C GLU A 34 3.37 1.31 -4.63
N ALA A 35 3.01 2.05 -3.58
CA ALA A 35 2.81 1.48 -2.26
C ALA A 35 1.62 0.52 -2.20
N LEU A 36 0.48 0.86 -2.84
CA LEU A 36 -0.69 -0.01 -2.99
C LEU A 36 -0.32 -1.25 -3.79
N ARG A 37 0.36 -1.08 -4.93
CA ARG A 37 0.85 -2.20 -5.75
C ARG A 37 1.72 -3.14 -4.93
N PHE A 38 2.66 -2.60 -4.17
CA PHE A 38 3.55 -3.41 -3.34
C PHE A 38 2.78 -4.11 -2.21
N ALA A 39 1.84 -3.41 -1.58
CA ALA A 39 1.01 -3.96 -0.51
C ALA A 39 0.11 -5.11 -1.00
N ILE A 40 -0.41 -5.04 -2.24
CA ILE A 40 -1.31 -6.04 -2.81
C ILE A 40 -0.58 -7.14 -3.57
N GLU A 41 0.40 -6.81 -4.41
CA GLU A 41 1.09 -7.78 -5.28
C GLU A 41 2.34 -8.41 -4.64
N VAL A 42 3.07 -7.67 -3.81
CA VAL A 42 4.34 -8.14 -3.23
C VAL A 42 4.16 -8.66 -1.81
N MET A 43 3.27 -8.03 -1.05
CA MET A 43 2.93 -8.48 0.28
C MET A 43 1.85 -9.59 0.24
N PRO A 44 2.02 -10.68 1.00
CA PRO A 44 0.94 -11.65 1.15
C PRO A 44 -0.23 -11.02 1.91
N ALA A 45 -1.46 -11.27 1.46
CA ALA A 45 -2.68 -10.72 2.05
C ALA A 45 -2.84 -11.00 3.57
N SER A 46 -2.22 -12.06 4.07
CA SER A 46 -2.13 -12.38 5.51
C SER A 46 -1.39 -11.31 6.31
N LEU A 47 -0.37 -10.67 5.72
CA LEU A 47 0.38 -9.56 6.33
C LEU A 47 -0.29 -8.22 6.06
N LEU A 48 -0.84 -8.04 4.84
CA LEU A 48 -1.61 -6.84 4.49
C LEU A 48 -2.65 -6.53 5.56
N ARG A 49 -3.39 -7.55 6.03
CA ARG A 49 -4.49 -7.41 7.01
C ARG A 49 -4.11 -6.72 8.33
N GLY A 50 -2.82 -6.63 8.67
CA GLY A 50 -2.33 -5.87 9.83
C GLY A 50 -1.43 -4.69 9.47
N SER A 51 -1.19 -4.45 8.18
CA SER A 51 -0.36 -3.37 7.69
C SER A 51 -1.14 -2.06 7.64
N ILE A 52 -0.43 -0.97 7.91
CA ILE A 52 -0.95 0.40 7.73
C ILE A 52 -0.15 1.07 6.64
N LEU A 53 -0.85 1.71 5.72
CA LEU A 53 -0.26 2.59 4.71
C LEU A 53 -0.50 4.03 5.15
N GLU A 54 0.55 4.82 5.25
CA GLU A 54 0.48 6.26 5.50
C GLU A 54 0.75 7.01 4.19
N VAL A 55 -0.06 7.99 3.83
CA VAL A 55 0.05 8.80 2.61
C VAL A 55 -0.22 10.25 2.98
N GLU A 56 0.71 11.17 2.77
CA GLU A 56 0.50 12.60 3.04
C GLU A 56 -0.33 12.88 4.32
N GLU A 57 0.03 12.23 5.45
CA GLU A 57 -0.66 12.33 6.75
C GLU A 57 -1.95 11.50 6.92
N ALA A 58 -2.51 10.95 5.85
CA ALA A 58 -3.64 10.02 5.90
C ALA A 58 -3.16 8.58 6.18
N ARG A 59 -3.87 7.88 7.08
CA ARG A 59 -3.62 6.47 7.40
C ARG A 59 -4.70 5.59 6.81
N PHE A 60 -4.27 4.56 6.11
CA PHE A 60 -5.09 3.59 5.42
C PHE A 60 -4.83 2.20 5.97
N ASP A 61 -5.91 1.54 6.37
CA ASP A 61 -5.89 0.14 6.74
C ASP A 61 -5.88 -0.75 5.49
N SER A 62 -5.58 -2.03 5.69
CA SER A 62 -5.63 -3.08 4.67
C SER A 62 -6.88 -3.05 3.78
N THR A 63 -8.05 -2.80 4.38
CA THR A 63 -9.33 -2.76 3.67
C THR A 63 -9.44 -1.53 2.78
N GLN A 64 -8.91 -0.38 3.22
CA GLN A 64 -8.90 0.85 2.44
C GLN A 64 -7.87 0.77 1.31
N ILE A 65 -6.68 0.22 1.57
CA ILE A 65 -5.66 -0.07 0.55
C ILE A 65 -6.27 -0.91 -0.57
N GLN A 66 -6.98 -1.99 -0.22
CA GLN A 66 -7.60 -2.86 -1.21
C GLN A 66 -8.69 -2.15 -2.02
N ARG A 67 -9.50 -1.28 -1.38
CA ARG A 67 -10.49 -0.46 -2.07
C ARG A 67 -9.87 0.59 -2.99
N LEU A 68 -8.77 1.23 -2.57
CA LEU A 68 -8.04 2.21 -3.39
C LEU A 68 -7.35 1.56 -4.58
N TYR A 69 -6.87 0.33 -4.41
CA TYR A 69 -6.29 -0.46 -5.50
C TYR A 69 -7.36 -0.97 -6.48
N ASP A 70 -8.52 -1.38 -5.97
CA ASP A 70 -9.66 -1.82 -6.80
C ASP A 70 -10.33 -0.65 -7.53
N ALA A 71 -10.30 0.55 -6.94
CA ALA A 71 -10.83 1.76 -7.53
C ALA A 71 -10.25 1.99 -8.93
N GLY A 72 -11.13 2.27 -9.89
CA GLY A 72 -10.75 2.58 -11.27
C GLY A 72 -9.95 3.87 -11.44
N ASP A 73 -9.80 4.66 -10.37
CA ASP A 73 -9.05 5.92 -10.34
C ASP A 73 -7.53 5.70 -10.19
N TYR A 74 -7.11 4.45 -9.97
CA TYR A 74 -5.70 4.08 -9.78
C TYR A 74 -4.90 4.24 -11.09
N PRO A 75 -3.90 5.15 -11.15
CA PRO A 75 -3.25 5.56 -12.39
C PRO A 75 -2.14 4.61 -12.88
N LEU A 76 -1.74 3.61 -12.08
CA LEU A 76 -0.68 2.66 -12.46
C LEU A 76 -1.28 1.47 -13.22
N GLN A 77 -0.58 1.01 -14.27
CA GLN A 77 -0.92 -0.23 -14.97
C GLN A 77 -0.93 -1.40 -13.96
N ARG A 78 -2.11 -2.00 -13.78
CA ARG A 78 -2.23 -3.31 -13.13
C ARG A 78 -1.45 -4.29 -13.98
N ARG A 79 -0.76 -5.25 -13.37
CA ARG A 79 0.18 -6.18 -14.03
C ARG A 79 -0.48 -7.17 -15.03
N ASP A 80 -1.74 -6.92 -15.37
CA ASP A 80 -2.61 -7.67 -16.30
C ASP A 80 -3.03 -6.76 -17.48
N GLN A 81 -2.10 -6.01 -18.07
CA GLN A 81 -2.28 -5.33 -19.36
C GLN A 81 -1.11 -5.61 -20.29
#